data_AF-A0A3C1YVH7-F1
#
_entry.id   AF-A0A3C1YVH7-F1
#
_cell.length_a   1.000
_cell.length_b   1.000
_cell.length_c   1.000
_cell.angle_alpha   90.00
_cell.angle_beta   90.00
_cell.angle_gamma   90.00
#
_symmetry.space_group_name_H-M   'P 1'
#
loop_
_entity.id
_entity.type
_entity.pdbx_description
1 polymer ?
#
loop_
_entity_poly.entity_id
_entity_poly.type
_entity_poly.pdbx_seq_one_letter_code
_entity_poly.pdbx_strand_id
1 'polypeptide(L)'
;MTNRMMITLVGGFAVSLWSMAAQAGPIDTSRLTHPEHVQLVHEAEHSVDHAWEVYHRAALGGTVASPDLQAQIEQHLHEARTLVTQAQEAADRGDAGAVKRLVGQISIHTEQAIAGSKEQKR
;
A
#
# COMPACT_ATOMS: atom_id res chain seq x y z
N MET A 1 68.72 -4.56 26.10
CA MET A 1 67.35 -5.11 26.25
C MET A 1 66.85 -5.50 24.87
N THR A 2 66.67 -6.80 24.67
CA THR A 2 66.30 -7.46 23.42
C THR A 2 64.77 -7.42 23.26
N ASN A 3 64.27 -7.05 22.08
CA ASN A 3 62.91 -7.39 21.61
C ASN A 3 62.88 -7.27 20.07
N ARG A 4 62.88 -8.39 19.37
CA ARG A 4 61.72 -9.11 18.79
C ARG A 4 61.55 -8.83 17.29
N MET A 5 62.25 -9.68 16.53
CA MET A 5 61.82 -10.38 15.32
C MET A 5 60.30 -10.39 15.07
N MET A 6 59.85 -9.99 13.86
CA MET A 6 58.92 -10.78 13.07
C MET A 6 58.85 -10.33 11.60
N ILE A 7 59.17 -11.27 10.72
CA ILE A 7 58.96 -11.26 9.26
C ILE A 7 57.48 -11.52 8.99
N THR A 8 56.86 -10.78 8.06
CA THR A 8 55.75 -11.32 7.26
C THR A 8 55.87 -10.86 5.81
N LEU A 9 55.99 -11.85 4.94
CA LEU A 9 56.01 -11.85 3.49
C LEU A 9 54.57 -12.09 2.97
N VAL A 10 54.27 -11.69 1.73
CA VAL A 10 53.12 -12.15 0.89
C VAL A 10 51.75 -11.56 1.27
N GLY A 11 50.85 -11.16 0.36
CA GLY A 11 50.77 -11.33 -1.08
C GLY A 11 49.74 -10.39 -1.69
N GLY A 12 49.82 -10.22 -3.01
CA GLY A 12 48.94 -9.39 -3.80
C GLY A 12 47.48 -9.85 -3.74
N PHE A 13 46.58 -8.88 -3.78
CA PHE A 13 45.16 -9.11 -4.03
C PHE A 13 44.80 -8.35 -5.32
N ALA A 14 44.88 -9.05 -6.45
CA ALA A 14 44.27 -8.60 -7.68
C ALA A 14 42.76 -8.77 -7.52
N VAL A 15 42.04 -7.66 -7.32
CA VAL A 15 40.58 -7.67 -7.29
C VAL A 15 40.09 -7.74 -8.72
N SER A 16 39.84 -8.96 -9.20
CA SER A 16 39.13 -9.20 -10.45
C SER A 16 37.69 -8.76 -10.28
N LEU A 17 37.34 -7.60 -10.85
CA LEU A 17 35.95 -7.16 -11.02
C LEU A 17 35.25 -8.12 -11.97
N TRP A 18 34.54 -9.11 -11.42
CA TRP A 18 33.54 -9.86 -12.16
C TRP A 18 32.40 -8.90 -12.49
N SER A 19 32.33 -8.47 -13.75
CA SER A 19 31.13 -7.85 -14.31
C SER A 19 30.00 -8.86 -14.24
N MET A 20 29.12 -8.73 -13.23
CA MET A 20 27.83 -9.38 -13.27
C MET A 20 27.05 -8.72 -14.41
N ALA A 21 27.08 -9.32 -15.59
CA ALA A 21 26.09 -9.08 -16.61
C ALA A 21 24.74 -9.50 -15.99
N ALA A 22 24.01 -8.53 -15.47
CA ALA A 22 22.62 -8.70 -15.10
C ALA A 22 21.87 -9.00 -16.40
N GLN A 23 21.77 -10.28 -16.73
CA GLN A 23 20.90 -10.75 -17.80
C GLN A 23 19.47 -10.50 -17.32
N ALA A 24 18.93 -9.33 -17.65
CA ALA A 24 17.51 -9.07 -17.50
C ALA A 24 16.78 -10.09 -18.37
N GLY A 25 16.05 -11.01 -17.74
CA GLY A 25 15.20 -11.95 -18.44
C GLY A 25 14.16 -11.21 -19.29
N PRO A 26 13.48 -11.89 -20.23
CA PRO A 26 12.37 -11.31 -20.95
C PRO A 26 11.41 -10.66 -19.96
N ILE A 27 10.97 -9.42 -20.24
CA ILE A 27 9.91 -8.80 -19.45
C ILE A 27 8.72 -9.76 -19.51
N ASP A 28 8.34 -10.31 -18.35
CA ASP A 28 7.18 -11.19 -18.26
C ASP A 28 5.92 -10.38 -18.56
N THR A 29 5.51 -10.40 -19.83
CA THR A 29 4.32 -9.70 -20.32
C THR A 29 3.04 -10.35 -19.82
N SER A 30 3.10 -11.53 -19.19
CA SER A 30 1.93 -12.12 -18.51
C SER A 30 1.52 -11.29 -17.29
N ARG A 31 2.48 -10.52 -16.74
CA ARG A 31 2.25 -9.50 -15.71
C ARG A 31 1.66 -8.21 -16.30
N LEU A 32 1.64 -8.05 -17.62
CA LEU A 32 0.94 -6.95 -18.29
C LEU A 32 -0.56 -7.25 -18.31
N THR A 33 -1.18 -6.85 -17.20
CA THR A 33 -2.50 -6.20 -17.11
C THR A 33 -3.72 -7.04 -17.49
N HIS A 34 -4.48 -7.42 -16.47
CA HIS A 34 -5.94 -7.51 -16.54
C HIS A 34 -6.47 -6.07 -16.37
N PRO A 35 -6.56 -5.25 -17.44
CA PRO A 35 -6.87 -3.82 -17.34
C PRO A 35 -8.16 -3.55 -16.57
N GLU A 36 -9.13 -4.47 -16.65
CA GLU A 36 -10.39 -4.42 -15.94
C GLU A 36 -10.23 -4.54 -14.42
N HIS A 37 -9.28 -5.34 -13.93
CA HIS A 37 -9.05 -5.46 -12.47
C HIS A 37 -8.31 -4.24 -11.93
N VAL A 38 -7.33 -3.74 -12.68
CA VAL A 38 -6.60 -2.52 -12.32
C VAL A 38 -7.56 -1.34 -12.25
N GLN A 39 -8.49 -1.23 -13.22
CA GLN A 39 -9.51 -0.19 -13.21
C GLN A 39 -10.43 -0.29 -11.98
N LEU A 40 -10.91 -1.50 -11.62
CA LEU A 40 -11.74 -1.69 -10.43
C LEU A 40 -11.03 -1.30 -9.14
N VAL A 41 -9.73 -1.63 -9.00
CA VAL A 41 -8.94 -1.23 -7.83
C VAL A 41 -8.78 0.30 -7.79
N HIS A 42 -8.54 0.94 -8.94
CA HIS A 42 -8.40 2.39 -9.02
C HIS A 42 -9.69 3.13 -8.67
N GLU A 43 -10.85 2.65 -9.13
CA GLU A 43 -12.16 3.20 -8.74
C GLU A 43 -12.43 3.04 -7.23
N ALA A 44 -12.01 1.92 -6.65
CA ALA A 44 -12.11 1.68 -5.21
C ALA A 44 -11.20 2.62 -4.41
N GLU A 45 -9.96 2.82 -4.86
CA GLU A 45 -9.01 3.80 -4.28
C GLU A 45 -9.60 5.21 -4.31
N HIS A 46 -10.16 5.64 -5.44
CA HIS A 46 -10.83 6.93 -5.56
C HIS A 46 -12.01 7.09 -4.59
N SER A 47 -12.75 6.01 -4.32
CA SER A 47 -13.84 6.02 -3.34
C SER A 47 -13.32 6.21 -1.91
N VAL A 48 -12.15 5.66 -1.59
CA VAL A 48 -11.48 5.89 -0.30
C VAL A 48 -11.05 7.34 -0.13
N ASP A 49 -10.47 7.93 -1.18
CA ASP A 49 -10.10 9.35 -1.17
C ASP A 49 -11.33 10.25 -0.98
N HIS A 50 -12.41 9.97 -1.70
CA HIS A 50 -13.66 10.68 -1.54
C HIS A 50 -14.23 10.56 -0.11
N ALA A 51 -14.23 9.36 0.48
CA ALA A 51 -14.67 9.17 1.86
C ALA A 51 -13.81 9.97 2.85
N TRP A 52 -12.49 10.03 2.61
CA TRP A 52 -11.59 10.87 3.39
C TRP A 52 -11.93 12.36 3.28
N GLU A 53 -12.21 12.87 2.08
CA GLU A 53 -12.57 14.27 1.89
C GLU A 53 -13.87 14.65 2.62
N VAL A 54 -14.88 13.78 2.55
CA VAL A 54 -16.17 13.99 3.24
C VAL A 54 -15.95 14.06 4.75
N TYR A 55 -15.22 13.10 5.31
CA TYR A 55 -14.87 13.08 6.73
C TYR A 55 -14.07 14.32 7.13
N HIS A 56 -13.02 14.65 6.37
CA HIS A 56 -12.14 15.76 6.68
C HIS A 56 -12.89 17.10 6.70
N ARG A 57 -13.81 17.31 5.76
CA ARG A 57 -14.68 18.49 5.75
C ARG A 57 -15.56 18.59 7.00
N ALA A 58 -16.17 17.48 7.43
CA ALA A 58 -17.00 17.43 8.63
C ALA A 58 -16.18 17.67 9.90
N ALA A 59 -14.98 17.07 9.99
CA ALA A 59 -14.07 17.22 11.12
C ALA A 59 -13.56 18.66 11.26
N LEU A 60 -13.12 19.30 10.15
CA LEU A 60 -12.71 20.71 10.15
C LEU A 60 -13.85 21.67 10.52
N GLY A 61 -15.09 21.32 10.13
CA GLY A 61 -16.28 22.07 10.52
C GLY A 61 -16.69 21.86 11.98
N GLY A 62 -16.09 20.91 12.70
CA GLY A 62 -16.49 20.51 14.04
C GLY A 62 -17.90 19.90 14.10
N THR A 63 -18.39 19.37 12.97
CA THR A 63 -19.79 18.89 12.84
C THR A 63 -19.96 17.41 13.13
N VAL A 64 -18.88 16.63 13.23
CA VAL A 64 -18.94 15.20 13.56
C VAL A 64 -19.57 15.02 14.94
N ALA A 65 -20.53 14.09 15.04
CA ALA A 65 -21.41 14.00 16.20
C ALA A 65 -20.72 13.75 17.55
N SER A 66 -19.66 12.93 17.57
CA SER A 66 -18.93 12.61 18.80
C SER A 66 -17.50 12.11 18.52
N PRO A 67 -16.59 12.17 19.53
CA PRO A 67 -15.26 11.57 19.43
C PRO A 67 -15.28 10.05 19.16
N ASP A 68 -16.23 9.32 19.74
CA ASP A 68 -16.34 7.87 19.51
C ASP A 68 -16.75 7.55 18.07
N LEU A 69 -17.64 8.35 17.49
CA LEU A 69 -18.00 8.23 16.07
C LEU A 69 -16.81 8.62 15.18
N GLN A 70 -16.08 9.66 15.55
CA GLN A 70 -14.87 10.07 14.85
C GLN A 70 -13.84 8.92 14.78
N ALA A 71 -13.58 8.24 15.90
CA ALA A 71 -12.67 7.09 15.95
C ALA A 71 -13.15 5.93 15.06
N GLN A 72 -14.46 5.66 15.03
CA GLN A 72 -15.03 4.63 14.15
C GLN A 72 -14.86 4.98 12.67
N ILE A 73 -15.10 6.24 12.28
CA ILE A 73 -14.88 6.71 10.90
C ILE A 73 -13.41 6.55 10.52
N GLU A 74 -12.49 6.97 11.38
CA GLU A 74 -11.04 6.84 11.16
C GLU A 74 -10.63 5.36 11.00
N GLN A 75 -11.21 4.46 11.79
CA GLN A 75 -10.99 3.02 11.65
C GLN A 75 -11.44 2.51 10.28
N HIS A 76 -12.67 2.82 9.84
CA HIS A 76 -13.15 2.40 8.52
C HIS A 76 -12.26 2.93 7.39
N LEU A 77 -11.82 4.19 7.46
CA LEU A 77 -10.93 4.78 6.47
C LEU A 77 -9.54 4.11 6.45
N HIS A 78 -9.02 3.72 7.61
CA HIS A 78 -7.75 3.00 7.71
C HIS A 78 -7.85 1.57 7.14
N GLU A 79 -8.91 0.86 7.48
CA GLU A 79 -9.18 -0.49 6.98
C GLU A 79 -9.36 -0.47 5.45
N ALA A 80 -10.09 0.51 4.91
CA ALA A 80 -10.27 0.67 3.47
C ALA A 80 -8.94 0.87 2.74
N ARG A 81 -8.03 1.71 3.26
CA ARG A 81 -6.68 1.90 2.69
C ARG A 81 -5.85 0.62 2.71
N THR A 82 -5.95 -0.16 3.79
CA THR A 82 -5.28 -1.46 3.89
C THR A 82 -5.80 -2.42 2.82
N LEU A 83 -7.12 -2.45 2.62
CA LEU A 83 -7.76 -3.28 1.60
C LEU A 83 -7.39 -2.85 0.17
N VAL A 84 -7.24 -1.55 -0.10
CA VAL A 84 -6.76 -1.05 -1.41
C VAL A 84 -5.39 -1.65 -1.73
N THR A 85 -4.46 -1.62 -0.77
CA THR A 85 -3.11 -2.22 -0.95
C THR A 85 -3.21 -3.71 -1.29
N GLN A 86 -4.04 -4.46 -0.56
CA GLN A 86 -4.27 -5.88 -0.83
C GLN A 86 -4.93 -6.12 -2.20
N ALA A 87 -5.82 -5.22 -2.63
CA ALA A 87 -6.50 -5.31 -3.91
C ALA A 87 -5.54 -5.03 -5.07
N GLN A 88 -4.63 -4.07 -4.89
CA GLN A 88 -3.53 -3.80 -5.82
C GLN A 88 -2.66 -5.06 -6.01
N GLU A 89 -2.22 -5.66 -4.89
CA GLU A 89 -1.42 -6.86 -4.92
C GLU A 89 -2.15 -8.06 -5.55
N ALA A 90 -3.47 -8.17 -5.34
CA ALA A 90 -4.30 -9.20 -5.97
C ALA A 90 -4.43 -8.97 -7.48
N ALA A 91 -4.58 -7.71 -7.91
CA ALA A 91 -4.63 -7.34 -9.33
C ALA A 91 -3.28 -7.62 -10.02
N ASP A 92 -2.15 -7.31 -9.36
CA ASP A 92 -0.79 -7.59 -9.85
C ASP A 92 -0.55 -9.10 -10.05
N ARG A 93 -1.21 -9.94 -9.25
CA ARG A 93 -1.19 -11.40 -9.38
C ARG A 93 -2.24 -11.97 -10.34
N GLY A 94 -3.13 -11.15 -10.88
CA GLY A 94 -4.24 -11.58 -11.74
C GLY A 94 -5.37 -12.31 -11.01
N ASP A 95 -5.49 -12.18 -9.68
CA ASP A 95 -6.52 -12.85 -8.89
C ASP A 95 -7.85 -12.05 -8.93
N ALA A 96 -8.62 -12.29 -9.99
CA ALA A 96 -9.93 -11.67 -10.23
C ALA A 96 -10.90 -11.82 -9.04
N GLY A 97 -10.90 -13.00 -8.40
CA GLY A 97 -11.81 -13.32 -7.31
C GLY A 97 -11.48 -12.52 -6.06
N ALA A 98 -10.19 -12.44 -5.72
CA ALA A 98 -9.73 -11.62 -4.61
C ALA A 98 -9.97 -10.13 -4.88
N VAL A 99 -9.70 -9.63 -6.08
CA VAL A 99 -9.96 -8.22 -6.45
C VAL A 99 -11.43 -7.86 -6.21
N LYS A 100 -12.37 -8.62 -6.77
CA LYS A 100 -13.81 -8.33 -6.61
C LYS A 100 -14.26 -8.33 -5.15
N ARG A 101 -13.78 -9.31 -4.37
CA ARG A 101 -14.09 -9.40 -2.94
C ARG A 101 -13.53 -8.20 -2.16
N LEU A 102 -12.28 -7.83 -2.41
CA LEU A 102 -11.61 -6.73 -1.71
C LEU A 102 -12.25 -5.39 -2.07
N VAL A 103 -12.56 -5.16 -3.35
CA VAL A 103 -13.32 -3.97 -3.81
C VAL A 103 -14.68 -3.87 -3.12
N GLY A 104 -15.41 -4.98 -2.99
CA GLY A 104 -16.66 -5.01 -2.24
C GLY A 104 -16.51 -4.63 -0.77
N GLN A 105 -15.44 -5.07 -0.10
CA GLN A 105 -15.15 -4.68 1.27
C GLN A 105 -14.78 -3.20 1.37
N ILE A 106 -13.97 -2.68 0.45
CA ILE A 106 -13.63 -1.25 0.37
C ILE A 106 -14.92 -0.42 0.28
N SER A 107 -15.86 -0.79 -0.59
CA SER A 107 -17.16 -0.11 -0.72
C SER A 107 -17.87 0.01 0.63
N ILE A 108 -17.98 -1.10 1.38
CA ILE A 108 -18.64 -1.13 2.69
C ILE A 108 -17.98 -0.16 3.68
N HIS A 109 -16.65 -0.19 3.82
CA HIS A 109 -15.96 0.72 4.74
C HIS A 109 -16.10 2.18 4.31
N THR A 110 -16.03 2.48 3.00
CA THR A 110 -16.21 3.86 2.49
C THR A 110 -17.63 4.38 2.71
N GLU A 111 -18.65 3.55 2.50
CA GLU A 111 -20.05 3.89 2.76
C GLU A 111 -20.28 4.17 4.25
N GLN A 112 -19.72 3.35 5.14
CA GLN A 112 -19.80 3.53 6.59
C GLN A 112 -19.12 4.83 7.03
N ALA A 113 -17.91 5.10 6.52
CA ALA A 113 -17.18 6.35 6.81
C ALA A 113 -17.96 7.59 6.33
N ILE A 114 -18.54 7.54 5.13
CA ILE A 114 -19.35 8.65 4.57
C ILE A 114 -20.63 8.85 5.38
N ALA A 115 -21.32 7.76 5.77
CA ALA A 115 -22.53 7.84 6.57
C ALA A 115 -22.25 8.47 7.94
N GLY A 116 -21.23 7.98 8.66
CA GLY A 116 -20.83 8.53 9.96
C GLY A 116 -20.42 10.00 9.86
N SER A 117 -19.72 10.39 8.79
CA SER A 117 -19.29 11.78 8.57
C SER A 117 -20.45 12.76 8.37
N LYS A 118 -21.63 12.27 7.96
CA LYS A 118 -22.84 13.08 7.79
C LYS A 118 -23.68 13.18 9.06
N GLU A 119 -23.36 12.40 10.09
CA GLU A 119 -24.05 12.48 11.37
C GLU A 119 -23.61 13.74 12.11
N GLN A 120 -24.56 14.64 12.34
CA GLN A 120 -24.31 15.94 12.94
C GLN A 120 -24.45 15.91 14.45
N LYS A 121 -23.56 16.62 15.13
CA LYS A 121 -23.68 16.92 16.56
C LYS A 121 -25.01 17.63 16.82
N ARG A 122 -25.81 17.09 17.75
CA ARG A 122 -27.06 17.71 18.21
C ARG A 122 -26.80 18.68 19.37
#